data_AF-A0A1Z4I669-F1
#
_entry.id   AF-A0A1Z4I669-F1
#
_cell.length_a   1.000
_cell.length_b   1.000
_cell.length_c   1.000
_cell.angle_alpha   90.00
_cell.angle_beta   90.00
_cell.angle_gamma   90.00
#
_symmetry.space_group_name_H-M   'P 1'
#
loop_
_entity.id
_entity.type
_entity.pdbx_description
1 polymer ?
#
loop_
_entity_poly.entity_id
_entity_poly.type
_entity_poly.pdbx_seq_one_letter_code
_entity_poly.pdbx_strand_id
1 'polypeptide(L)'
;MTNANPQAPKVTDPILSQGDSGAAVTELQKLLNAKGANVVVDGIFGATTKNAVIIFQRSNGLTADGIVGAKTWGALRKVSTPIRLVDVALNYDPDSFPHQKAALEWLQNQIPVATLNEFARRWRNQ
;
A
#
# COMPACT_ATOMS: atom_id res chain seq x y z
N MET A 1 -20.58 38.78 -4.11
CA MET A 1 -19.19 38.31 -4.19
C MET A 1 -19.21 36.80 -4.05
N THR A 2 -19.14 36.10 -5.18
CA THR A 2 -19.35 34.64 -5.28
C THR A 2 -18.07 33.90 -4.97
N ASN A 3 -18.01 33.16 -3.87
CA ASN A 3 -16.96 32.16 -3.64
C ASN A 3 -17.33 30.88 -4.39
N ALA A 4 -16.75 30.67 -5.56
CA ALA A 4 -16.72 29.38 -6.22
C ALA A 4 -15.67 28.49 -5.54
N ASN A 5 -16.12 27.41 -4.91
CA ASN A 5 -15.27 26.33 -4.44
C ASN A 5 -15.30 25.21 -5.51
N PRO A 6 -14.23 24.95 -6.26
CA PRO A 6 -14.20 23.87 -7.25
C PRO A 6 -13.88 22.55 -6.54
N GLN A 7 -14.85 21.96 -5.85
CA GLN A 7 -14.81 20.53 -5.59
C GLN A 7 -15.17 19.83 -6.89
N ALA A 8 -14.16 19.31 -7.58
CA ALA A 8 -14.31 18.36 -8.68
C ALA A 8 -15.32 17.27 -8.27
N PRO A 9 -16.14 16.75 -9.20
CA PRO A 9 -17.14 15.74 -8.87
C PRO A 9 -16.45 14.57 -8.14
N LYS A 10 -17.01 14.17 -7.00
CA LYS A 10 -16.68 12.91 -6.33
C LYS A 10 -16.98 11.80 -7.35
N VAL A 11 -15.98 11.35 -8.10
CA VAL A 11 -16.10 10.16 -8.95
C VAL A 11 -16.35 9.02 -7.97
N THR A 12 -17.60 8.57 -7.89
CA THR A 12 -17.94 7.40 -7.08
C THR A 12 -17.21 6.22 -7.70
N ASP A 13 -16.31 5.62 -6.94
CA ASP A 13 -15.58 4.44 -7.39
C ASP A 13 -16.57 3.35 -7.83
N PRO A 14 -16.49 2.87 -9.08
CA PRO A 14 -17.41 1.85 -9.57
C PRO A 14 -17.16 0.53 -8.84
N ILE A 15 -18.23 -0.24 -8.63
CA ILE A 15 -18.09 -1.64 -8.24
C ILE A 15 -17.67 -2.40 -9.50
N LEU A 16 -16.51 -3.07 -9.45
CA LEU A 16 -16.03 -3.89 -10.56
C LEU A 16 -16.00 -5.37 -10.19
N SER A 17 -16.33 -6.22 -11.16
CA SER A 17 -16.32 -7.67 -11.06
C SER A 17 -15.96 -8.30 -12.40
N GLN A 18 -15.76 -9.63 -12.40
CA GLN A 18 -15.40 -10.36 -13.61
C GLN A 18 -16.46 -10.19 -14.71
N GLY A 19 -16.00 -9.84 -15.91
CA GLY A 19 -16.85 -9.53 -17.06
C GLY A 19 -16.94 -8.03 -17.37
N ASP A 20 -16.63 -7.16 -16.40
CA ASP A 20 -16.59 -5.72 -16.64
C ASP A 20 -15.43 -5.32 -17.56
N SER A 21 -15.58 -4.19 -18.26
CA SER A 21 -14.52 -3.63 -19.10
C SER A 21 -14.55 -2.11 -19.13
N GLY A 22 -13.45 -1.49 -19.59
CA GLY A 22 -13.32 -0.05 -19.77
C GLY A 22 -12.29 0.60 -18.84
N ALA A 23 -12.31 1.93 -18.80
CA ALA A 23 -11.24 2.73 -18.17
C ALA A 23 -11.02 2.42 -16.69
N ALA A 24 -12.09 2.11 -15.94
CA ALA A 24 -11.97 1.74 -14.53
C ALA A 24 -11.25 0.40 -14.34
N VAL A 25 -11.46 -0.57 -15.25
CA VAL A 25 -10.73 -1.84 -15.23
C VAL A 25 -9.26 -1.63 -15.61
N THR A 26 -8.98 -0.75 -16.57
CA THR A 26 -7.61 -0.35 -16.90
C THR A 26 -6.90 0.27 -15.68
N GLU A 27 -7.57 1.12 -14.92
CA GLU A 27 -7.03 1.69 -13.67
C GLU A 27 -6.77 0.61 -12.62
N LEU A 28 -7.74 -0.28 -12.40
CA LEU A 28 -7.60 -1.42 -11.49
C LEU A 28 -6.36 -2.26 -11.82
N GLN A 29 -6.17 -2.65 -13.09
CA GLN A 29 -5.04 -3.46 -13.52
C GLN A 29 -3.70 -2.75 -13.30
N LYS A 30 -3.61 -1.44 -13.57
CA LYS A 30 -2.42 -0.64 -13.27
C LYS A 30 -2.11 -0.60 -11.78
N LEU A 31 -3.12 -0.39 -10.94
CA LEU A 31 -2.95 -0.36 -9.49
C LEU A 31 -2.54 -1.73 -8.93
N LEU A 32 -3.13 -2.82 -9.42
CA LEU A 32 -2.71 -4.18 -9.04
C LEU A 32 -1.25 -4.42 -9.38
N ASN A 33 -0.79 -4.03 -10.57
CA ASN A 33 0.62 -4.17 -10.95
C ASN A 33 1.55 -3.30 -10.10
N ALA A 34 1.13 -2.08 -9.74
CA ALA A 34 1.86 -1.25 -8.79
C ALA A 34 1.95 -1.87 -7.37
N LYS A 35 1.05 -2.81 -7.05
CA LYS A 35 1.06 -3.61 -5.82
C LYS A 35 1.74 -4.97 -5.98
N GLY A 36 2.47 -5.19 -7.08
CA GLY A 36 3.27 -6.39 -7.33
C GLY A 36 2.52 -7.53 -8.03
N ALA A 37 1.31 -7.30 -8.53
CA ALA A 37 0.67 -8.24 -9.44
C ALA A 37 1.35 -8.20 -10.83
N ASN A 38 1.05 -9.20 -11.66
CA ASN A 38 1.50 -9.26 -13.05
C ASN A 38 0.31 -9.59 -13.96
N VAL A 39 -0.58 -8.62 -14.14
CA VAL A 39 -1.75 -8.73 -15.03
C VAL A 39 -1.57 -7.88 -16.28
N VAL A 40 -2.14 -8.34 -17.40
CA VAL A 40 -2.21 -7.53 -18.63
C VAL A 40 -3.13 -6.32 -18.37
N VAL A 41 -2.73 -5.16 -18.87
CA VAL A 41 -3.52 -3.92 -18.79
C VAL A 41 -4.27 -3.72 -20.11
N ASP A 42 -5.34 -4.47 -20.29
CA ASP A 42 -6.19 -4.47 -21.50
C ASP A 42 -7.58 -3.83 -21.26
N GLY A 43 -7.89 -3.44 -20.02
CA GLY A 43 -9.20 -2.92 -19.65
C GLY A 43 -10.30 -3.98 -19.60
N ILE A 44 -9.97 -5.27 -19.55
CA ILE A 44 -10.92 -6.39 -19.45
C ILE A 44 -10.76 -7.11 -18.11
N PHE A 45 -11.85 -7.21 -17.35
CA PHE A 45 -11.82 -7.88 -16.05
C PHE A 45 -12.01 -9.38 -16.25
N GLY A 46 -10.94 -10.04 -16.71
CA GLY A 46 -10.87 -11.48 -16.91
C GLY A 46 -10.56 -12.26 -15.63
N ALA A 47 -10.45 -13.59 -15.77
CA ALA A 47 -10.15 -14.50 -14.65
C ALA A 47 -8.80 -14.16 -13.97
N THR A 48 -7.78 -13.77 -14.75
CA THR A 48 -6.47 -13.37 -14.22
C THR A 48 -6.57 -12.13 -13.33
N THR A 49 -7.33 -11.12 -13.75
CA THR A 49 -7.58 -9.90 -12.95
C THR A 49 -8.33 -10.25 -11.67
N LYS A 50 -9.36 -11.12 -11.73
CA LYS A 50 -10.08 -11.59 -10.54
C LYS A 50 -9.18 -12.27 -9.53
N ASN A 51 -8.32 -13.19 -9.98
CA ASN A 51 -7.38 -13.86 -9.11
C ASN A 51 -6.41 -12.87 -8.46
N ALA A 52 -5.92 -11.88 -9.21
CA ALA A 52 -5.07 -10.82 -8.65
C ALA A 52 -5.80 -9.97 -7.60
N VAL A 53 -7.09 -9.63 -7.81
CA VAL A 53 -7.92 -8.93 -6.83
C VAL A 53 -8.07 -9.76 -5.55
N ILE A 54 -8.38 -11.05 -5.65
CA ILE A 54 -8.53 -11.95 -4.48
C ILE A 54 -7.22 -12.01 -3.68
N ILE A 55 -6.08 -12.17 -4.36
CA ILE A 55 -4.76 -12.20 -3.71
C ILE A 55 -4.49 -10.88 -3.00
N PHE A 56 -4.74 -9.75 -3.68
CA PHE A 56 -4.57 -8.42 -3.11
C PHE A 56 -5.47 -8.19 -1.88
N GLN A 57 -6.75 -8.60 -1.96
CA GLN A 57 -7.69 -8.50 -0.85
C GLN A 57 -7.18 -9.30 0.36
N ARG A 58 -6.73 -10.55 0.16
CA ARG A 58 -6.16 -11.38 1.24
C ARG A 58 -4.94 -10.73 1.89
N SER A 59 -4.00 -10.24 1.09
CA SER A 59 -2.76 -9.64 1.62
C SER A 59 -2.99 -8.32 2.37
N ASN A 60 -4.14 -7.68 2.17
CA ASN A 60 -4.52 -6.44 2.83
C ASN A 60 -5.63 -6.63 3.90
N GLY A 61 -5.94 -7.87 4.28
CA GLY A 61 -6.92 -8.16 5.33
C GLY A 61 -8.37 -7.80 4.95
N LEU A 62 -8.69 -7.78 3.66
CA LEU A 62 -10.04 -7.54 3.13
C LEU A 62 -10.77 -8.86 2.87
N THR A 63 -12.10 -8.80 2.77
CA THR A 63 -12.90 -9.92 2.26
C THR A 63 -12.46 -10.26 0.83
N ALA A 64 -12.05 -11.51 0.62
CA ALA A 64 -11.43 -11.98 -0.62
C ALA A 64 -12.45 -12.54 -1.62
N ASP A 65 -13.43 -11.71 -1.99
CA ASP A 65 -14.56 -12.07 -2.88
C ASP A 65 -14.26 -11.84 -4.37
N GLY A 66 -13.16 -11.17 -4.71
CA GLY A 66 -12.81 -10.81 -6.08
C GLY A 66 -13.62 -9.65 -6.64
N ILE A 67 -14.37 -8.93 -5.81
CA ILE A 67 -15.16 -7.75 -6.17
C ILE A 67 -14.45 -6.49 -5.68
N VAL A 68 -14.27 -5.52 -6.59
CA VAL A 68 -13.60 -4.26 -6.27
C VAL A 68 -14.63 -3.21 -5.87
N GLY A 69 -14.88 -3.11 -4.57
CA GLY A 69 -15.69 -2.05 -3.96
C GLY A 69 -14.82 -0.95 -3.32
N ALA A 70 -15.47 0.02 -2.67
CA ALA A 70 -14.81 1.19 -2.08
C ALA A 70 -13.63 0.86 -1.14
N LYS A 71 -13.73 -0.24 -0.36
CA LYS A 71 -12.63 -0.70 0.51
C LYS A 71 -11.41 -1.16 -0.30
N THR A 72 -11.64 -1.92 -1.37
CA THR A 72 -10.58 -2.40 -2.25
C THR A 72 -9.93 -1.25 -3.01
N TRP A 73 -10.73 -0.31 -3.52
CA TRP A 73 -10.21 0.91 -4.14
C TRP A 73 -9.36 1.75 -3.19
N GLY A 74 -9.85 1.97 -1.96
CA GLY A 74 -9.10 2.69 -0.94
C GLY A 74 -7.75 2.02 -0.63
N ALA A 75 -7.73 0.69 -0.52
CA ALA A 75 -6.49 -0.06 -0.28
C ALA A 75 -5.54 0.00 -1.49
N LEU A 76 -6.04 -0.12 -2.72
CA LEU A 76 -5.24 -0.07 -3.95
C LEU A 76 -4.56 1.29 -4.12
N ARG A 77 -5.29 2.38 -3.84
CA ARG A 77 -4.78 3.76 -3.99
C ARG A 77 -3.98 4.25 -2.79
N LYS A 78 -3.94 3.50 -1.68
CA LYS A 78 -3.08 3.83 -0.55
C LYS A 78 -1.63 3.80 -1.03
N VAL A 79 -1.01 4.96 -1.13
CA VAL A 79 0.43 5.06 -1.41
C VAL A 79 1.15 4.44 -0.21
N SER A 80 1.96 3.42 -0.46
CA SER A 80 2.82 2.86 0.57
C SER A 80 3.92 3.89 0.83
N THR A 81 3.73 4.76 1.81
CA THR A 81 4.80 5.63 2.28
C THR A 81 5.92 4.73 2.80
N PRO A 82 7.15 4.81 2.27
CA PRO A 82 8.26 4.07 2.82
C PRO A 82 8.37 4.35 4.32
N ILE A 83 8.59 3.31 5.13
CA ILE A 83 8.84 3.49 6.55
C ILE A 83 10.04 4.42 6.71
N ARG A 84 9.88 5.48 7.52
CA ARG A 84 10.96 6.41 7.86
C ARG A 84 11.52 6.03 9.22
N LEU A 85 12.83 5.85 9.33
CA LEU A 85 13.47 5.46 10.60
C LEU A 85 13.23 6.50 11.72
N VAL A 86 13.12 7.79 11.37
CA VAL A 86 12.77 8.84 12.33
C VAL A 86 11.38 8.61 12.93
N ASP A 87 10.40 8.22 12.12
CA ASP A 87 9.05 7.98 12.61
C ASP A 87 8.99 6.70 13.46
N VAL A 88 9.79 5.69 13.11
CA VAL A 88 9.93 4.47 13.93
C VAL A 88 10.50 4.83 15.31
N ALA A 89 11.54 5.67 15.36
CA ALA A 89 12.13 6.11 16.63
C ALA A 89 11.17 6.94 17.48
N LEU A 90 10.38 7.83 16.87
CA LEU A 90 9.42 8.69 17.58
C LEU A 90 8.21 7.92 18.14
N ASN A 91 7.86 6.78 17.54
CA ASN A 91 6.69 5.98 17.92
C ASN A 91 7.06 4.61 18.53
N TYR A 92 8.32 4.46 18.96
CA TYR A 92 8.78 3.22 19.57
C TYR A 92 8.24 3.08 20.99
N ASP A 93 7.43 2.03 21.20
CA ASP A 93 6.86 1.65 22.49
C ASP A 93 6.85 0.10 22.60
N PRO A 94 7.95 -0.49 23.06
CA PRO A 94 8.08 -1.94 23.15
C PRO A 94 7.23 -2.56 24.26
N ASP A 95 6.83 -1.78 25.27
CA ASP A 95 6.01 -2.27 26.38
C ASP A 95 4.57 -2.50 25.92
N SER A 96 4.04 -1.59 25.11
CA SER A 96 2.73 -1.76 24.47
C SER A 96 2.78 -2.69 23.26
N PHE A 97 3.90 -2.73 22.52
CA PHE A 97 4.01 -3.45 21.26
C PHE A 97 5.33 -4.25 21.15
N PRO A 98 5.42 -5.44 21.79
CA PRO A 98 6.67 -6.22 21.84
C PRO A 98 7.28 -6.59 20.49
N HIS A 99 6.46 -6.67 19.43
CA HIS A 99 6.91 -6.96 18.07
C HIS A 99 7.74 -5.84 17.44
N GLN A 100 7.62 -4.59 17.93
CA GLN A 100 8.42 -3.47 17.42
C GLN A 100 9.92 -3.70 17.69
N LYS A 101 10.26 -4.18 18.89
CA LYS A 101 11.64 -4.52 19.25
C LYS A 101 12.18 -5.63 18.34
N ALA A 102 11.44 -6.73 18.19
CA ALA A 102 11.85 -7.85 17.35
C ALA A 102 12.05 -7.43 15.88
N ALA A 103 11.18 -6.56 15.35
CA ALA A 103 11.32 -6.04 14.00
C ALA A 103 12.57 -5.15 13.82
N LEU A 104 12.87 -4.31 14.83
CA LEU A 104 14.09 -3.49 14.84
C LEU A 104 15.35 -4.32 14.96
N GLU A 105 15.36 -5.36 15.80
CA GLU A 105 16.48 -6.31 15.92
C GLU A 105 16.71 -7.09 14.62
N TRP A 106 15.63 -7.56 13.98
CA TRP A 106 15.72 -8.18 12.68
C TRP A 106 16.32 -7.23 11.63
N LEU A 107 15.84 -5.99 11.58
CA LEU A 107 16.33 -4.97 10.65
C LEU A 107 17.81 -4.65 10.89
N GLN A 108 18.22 -4.51 12.15
CA GLN A 108 19.61 -4.28 12.52
C GLN A 108 20.53 -5.37 11.95
N ASN A 109 20.11 -6.64 11.98
CA ASN A 109 20.90 -7.75 11.45
C ASN A 109 21.06 -7.73 9.92
N GLN A 110 20.23 -6.97 9.20
CA GLN A 110 20.38 -6.77 7.75
C GLN A 110 21.36 -5.62 7.41
N ILE A 111 21.73 -4.79 8.39
CA ILE A 111 22.55 -3.60 8.17
C ILE A 111 24.03 -3.94 8.48
N PRO A 112 24.97 -3.66 7.56
CA PRO A 112 26.39 -3.87 7.82
C PRO A 112 26.86 -3.16 9.10
N VAL A 113 27.65 -3.85 9.92
CA VAL A 113 28.13 -3.31 11.21
C VAL A 113 28.89 -1.98 11.05
N ALA A 114 29.61 -1.79 9.93
CA ALA A 114 30.28 -0.52 9.63
C ALA A 114 29.29 0.64 9.48
N THR A 115 28.13 0.41 8.86
CA THR A 115 27.05 1.39 8.71
C THR A 115 26.46 1.75 10.07
N LEU A 116 26.22 0.76 10.94
CA LEU A 116 25.72 1.01 12.30
C LEU A 116 26.73 1.81 13.14
N ASN A 117 28.02 1.50 13.01
CA ASN A 117 29.09 2.24 13.68
C ASN A 117 29.17 3.70 13.21
N GLU A 118 29.06 3.94 11.90
CA GLU A 118 29.04 5.29 11.34
C GLU A 118 27.79 6.07 11.78
N PHE A 119 26.62 5.43 11.78
CA PHE A 119 25.39 6.01 12.32
C PHE A 119 25.58 6.42 13.78
N ALA A 120 26.12 5.52 14.62
CA ALA A 120 26.33 5.79 16.04
C ALA A 120 27.33 6.94 16.28
N ARG A 121 28.34 7.10 15.40
CA ARG A 121 29.26 8.25 15.44
C ARG A 121 28.53 9.56 15.15
N ARG A 122 27.74 9.62 14.08
CA ARG A 122 26.97 10.82 13.69
C ARG A 122 25.90 11.17 14.71
N TRP A 123 25.29 10.18 15.35
CA TRP A 123 24.28 10.40 16.39
C TRP A 123 24.88 11.00 17.67
N ARG A 124 26.07 10.55 18.06
CA ARG A 124 26.76 11.01 19.29
C ARG A 124 27.50 12.33 19.09
N ASN A 125 27.95 12.62 17.88
CA ASN A 125 28.64 13.87 17.57
C ASN A 125 27.62 14.90 17.07
N GLN A 126 27.15 15.75 17.98
CA GLN A 126 26.96 17.16 17.63
C GLN A 126 28.33 17.80 17.45
#